data_AF-A0A1I3PA61-F1
#
_entry.id   AF-A0A1I3PA61-F1
#
_cell.length_a   1.000
_cell.length_b   1.000
_cell.length_c   1.000
_cell.angle_alpha   90.00
_cell.angle_beta   90.00
_cell.angle_gamma   90.00
#
_symmetry.space_group_name_H-M   'P 1'
#
loop_
_entity.id
_entity.type
_entity.pdbx_description
1 polymer ?
#
loop_
_entity_poly.entity_id
_entity_poly.type
_entity_poly.pdbx_seq_one_letter_code
_entity_poly.pdbx_strand_id
1 'polypeptide(L)'
;MRAILVATLICMSASAAMSQVTDPDMNCADYLKLAASAGPTPKTGDAATDKMAAEVDTKMKSYCTANPKAKAMDAAAKAMGG
;
A
#
# COMPACT_ATOMS: atom_id res chain seq x y z
N MET A 1 -19.55 -37.01 0.59
CA MET A 1 -18.78 -36.25 1.61
C MET A 1 -17.37 -36.03 1.11
N ARG A 2 -17.06 -34.81 0.67
CA ARG A 2 -15.73 -34.19 0.78
C ARG A 2 -16.00 -32.70 0.80
N ALA A 3 -15.83 -32.16 1.99
CA ALA A 3 -16.43 -30.93 2.45
C ALA A 3 -15.96 -29.73 1.63
N ILE A 4 -16.95 -28.94 1.23
CA ILE A 4 -16.83 -27.56 0.80
C ILE A 4 -16.18 -26.80 1.96
N LEU A 5 -14.88 -26.52 1.86
CA LEU A 5 -14.18 -25.58 2.72
C LEU A 5 -14.00 -24.28 1.95
N VAL A 6 -15.13 -23.60 1.75
CA VAL A 6 -15.17 -22.15 1.52
C VAL A 6 -14.80 -21.52 2.87
N ALA A 7 -13.51 -21.53 3.19
CA ALA A 7 -12.96 -20.78 4.30
C ALA A 7 -12.65 -19.37 3.76
N THR A 8 -13.65 -18.52 3.94
CA THR A 8 -13.59 -17.07 4.14
C THR A 8 -12.18 -16.56 4.49
N LEU A 9 -11.36 -16.29 3.48
CA LEU A 9 -10.12 -15.50 3.62
C LEU A 9 -10.39 -14.06 3.18
N ILE A 10 -11.42 -13.47 3.76
CA ILE A 10 -11.67 -12.04 3.70
C ILE A 10 -10.84 -11.44 4.83
N CYS A 11 -10.00 -10.43 4.52
CA CYS A 11 -9.21 -9.58 5.45
C CYS A 11 -7.67 -9.70 5.48
N MET A 12 -6.99 -10.15 4.42
CA MET A 12 -5.52 -9.99 4.36
C MET A 12 -4.95 -9.45 3.05
N SER A 13 -5.80 -8.88 2.19
CA SER A 13 -5.35 -8.05 1.05
C SER A 13 -5.19 -6.59 1.49
N ALA A 14 -4.56 -6.36 2.65
CA ALA A 14 -4.03 -5.03 2.96
C ALA A 14 -2.87 -4.81 1.99
N SER A 15 -3.19 -4.05 0.95
CA SER A 15 -2.35 -3.52 -0.11
C SER A 15 -0.87 -3.54 0.26
N ALA A 16 0.01 -4.12 -0.56
CA ALA A 16 1.45 -4.13 -0.26
C ALA A 16 2.05 -2.72 -0.05
N ALA A 17 1.38 -1.67 -0.54
CA ALA A 17 1.67 -0.27 -0.22
C ALA A 17 1.28 0.14 1.22
N MET A 18 0.20 -0.42 1.78
CA MET A 18 -0.24 -0.24 3.17
C MET A 18 0.60 -1.05 4.15
N SER A 19 1.17 -2.19 3.72
CA SER A 19 2.09 -2.99 4.55
C SER A 19 3.40 -2.27 4.86
N GLN A 20 3.75 -1.21 4.11
CA GLN A 20 4.91 -0.36 4.40
C GLN A 20 4.59 0.78 5.37
N VAL A 21 3.31 1.12 5.52
CA VAL A 21 2.82 2.12 6.47
C VAL A 21 2.28 1.39 7.71
N THR A 22 3.13 0.64 8.39
CA THR A 22 2.80 -0.01 9.66
C THR A 22 3.02 0.90 10.87
N ASP A 23 3.80 1.95 10.68
CA ASP A 23 4.08 2.96 11.70
C ASP A 23 3.15 4.18 11.49
N PRO A 24 2.19 4.44 12.41
CA PRO A 24 1.28 5.56 12.32
C PRO A 24 1.99 6.92 12.43
N ASP A 25 3.22 6.95 12.96
CA ASP A 25 3.99 8.17 13.10
C ASP A 25 4.90 8.49 11.91
N MET A 26 5.04 7.55 10.97
CA MET A 26 5.89 7.72 9.79
C MET A 26 5.45 8.93 8.97
N ASN A 27 6.42 9.82 8.71
CA ASN A 27 6.23 10.92 7.79
C ASN A 27 6.54 10.49 6.34
N CYS A 28 6.10 11.31 5.39
CA CYS A 28 6.28 11.06 3.97
C CYS A 28 7.75 11.00 3.53
N ALA A 29 8.66 11.74 4.16
CA ALA A 29 10.10 11.67 3.84
C ALA A 29 10.70 10.30 4.23
N ASP A 30 10.30 9.76 5.38
CA ASP A 30 10.75 8.46 5.85
C ASP A 30 10.08 7.32 5.07
N TYR A 31 8.81 7.48 4.69
CA TYR A 31 8.15 6.58 3.74
C TYR A 31 8.89 6.53 2.39
N LEU A 32 9.27 7.66 1.80
CA LEU A 32 10.00 7.68 0.52
C LEU A 32 11.35 6.96 0.61
N LYS A 33 12.08 7.12 1.72
CA LYS A 33 13.32 6.38 1.98
C LYS A 33 13.05 4.88 2.09
N LEU A 34 12.01 4.50 2.85
CA LEU A 34 11.63 3.10 3.01
C LEU A 34 11.22 2.47 1.68
N ALA A 35 10.36 3.13 0.92
CA ALA A 35 9.91 2.70 -0.39
C ALA A 35 11.07 2.54 -1.39
N ALA A 36 12.07 3.43 -1.34
CA ALA A 36 13.29 3.29 -2.13
C ALA A 36 14.12 2.06 -1.73
N SER A 37 14.14 1.72 -0.43
CA SER A 37 14.87 0.55 0.09
C SER A 37 14.13 -0.78 -0.07
N ALA A 38 12.79 -0.76 -0.09
CA ALA A 38 11.95 -1.95 -0.16
C ALA A 38 11.82 -2.54 -1.57
N GLY A 39 12.20 -1.77 -2.59
CA GLY A 39 12.09 -2.18 -3.99
C GLY A 39 10.66 -2.06 -4.53
N PRO A 40 10.38 -2.65 -5.71
CA PRO A 40 9.08 -2.52 -6.37
C PRO A 40 7.95 -3.20 -5.58
N THR A 41 6.74 -2.66 -5.72
CA THR A 41 5.53 -3.24 -5.12
C THR A 41 5.38 -4.72 -5.50
N PRO A 42 5.30 -5.63 -4.50
CA PRO A 42 5.13 -7.06 -4.75
C PRO A 42 3.90 -7.35 -5.61
N LYS A 43 4.07 -8.26 -6.58
CA LYS A 43 2.97 -8.73 -7.42
C LYS A 43 2.24 -9.89 -6.76
N THR A 44 0.93 -9.82 -6.79
CA THR A 44 0.00 -10.82 -6.24
C THR A 44 -0.38 -11.89 -7.28
N GLY A 45 -0.10 -11.62 -8.57
CA GLY A 45 -0.51 -12.49 -9.67
C GLY A 45 -1.91 -12.21 -10.19
N ASP A 46 -2.67 -11.35 -9.51
CA ASP A 46 -3.92 -10.79 -10.00
C ASP A 46 -3.67 -9.43 -10.67
N ALA A 47 -3.94 -9.33 -11.97
CA ALA A 47 -3.61 -8.15 -12.76
C ALA A 47 -4.35 -6.88 -12.29
N ALA A 48 -5.58 -7.02 -11.79
CA ALA A 48 -6.36 -5.89 -11.29
C ALA A 48 -5.77 -5.36 -9.98
N THR A 49 -5.45 -6.25 -9.05
CA THR A 49 -4.84 -5.96 -7.75
C THR A 49 -3.44 -5.37 -7.94
N ASP A 50 -2.64 -5.94 -8.84
CA ASP A 50 -1.29 -5.45 -9.16
C ASP A 50 -1.32 -4.04 -9.76
N LYS A 51 -2.30 -3.77 -10.63
CA LYS A 51 -2.51 -2.43 -11.19
C LYS A 51 -2.92 -1.43 -10.11
N MET A 52 -3.88 -1.79 -9.24
CA MET A 52 -4.27 -0.93 -8.13
C MET A 52 -3.10 -0.67 -7.17
N ALA A 53 -2.30 -1.69 -6.84
CA ALA A 53 -1.16 -1.54 -5.95
C ALA A 53 -0.09 -0.61 -6.54
N ALA A 54 0.18 -0.71 -7.85
CA ALA A 54 1.07 0.20 -8.56
C ALA A 54 0.53 1.64 -8.63
N GLU A 55 -0.78 1.81 -8.84
CA GLU A 55 -1.44 3.13 -8.85
C GLU A 55 -1.40 3.80 -7.46
N VAL A 56 -1.66 3.04 -6.39
CA VAL A 56 -1.59 3.53 -5.00
C VAL A 56 -0.15 3.92 -4.64
N ASP A 57 0.84 3.08 -4.95
CA ASP A 57 2.26 3.38 -4.73
C ASP A 57 2.68 4.67 -5.48
N THR A 58 2.26 4.81 -6.73
CA THR A 58 2.53 6.02 -7.52
C THR A 58 1.91 7.27 -6.89
N LYS A 59 0.64 7.20 -6.47
CA LYS A 59 -0.06 8.31 -5.82
C LYS A 59 0.57 8.67 -4.47
N MET A 60 0.93 7.68 -3.66
CA MET A 60 1.62 7.89 -2.38
C MET A 60 2.97 8.58 -2.59
N LYS A 61 3.80 8.08 -3.51
CA LYS A 61 5.10 8.69 -3.83
C LYS A 61 4.94 10.13 -4.31
N SER A 62 3.97 10.40 -5.18
CA SER A 62 3.69 11.75 -5.68
C SER A 62 3.27 12.69 -4.54
N TYR A 63 2.31 12.28 -3.71
CA TYR A 63 1.85 13.08 -2.57
C TYR A 63 2.98 13.34 -1.57
N CYS A 64 3.74 12.30 -1.23
CA CYS A 64 4.84 12.41 -0.27
C CYS A 64 6.02 13.22 -0.78
N THR A 65 6.26 13.25 -2.09
CA THR A 65 7.28 14.12 -2.70
C THR A 65 6.87 15.59 -2.56
N ALA A 66 5.59 15.90 -2.73
CA ALA A 66 5.06 17.25 -2.55
C ALA A 66 4.93 17.66 -1.07
N ASN A 67 4.74 16.69 -0.16
CA ASN A 67 4.45 16.92 1.25
C ASN A 67 5.36 16.09 2.18
N PRO A 68 6.68 16.35 2.21
CA PRO A 68 7.62 15.49 2.94
C PRO A 68 7.39 15.43 4.45
N LYS A 69 6.71 16.42 5.03
CA LYS A 69 6.36 16.49 6.47
C LYS A 69 4.99 15.92 6.81
N ALA A 70 4.15 15.61 5.82
CA ALA A 70 2.84 15.01 6.06
C ALA A 70 2.98 13.58 6.57
N LYS A 71 1.95 13.06 7.25
CA LYS A 71 1.94 11.66 7.68
C LYS A 71 1.74 10.77 6.46
N ALA A 72 2.46 9.66 6.40
CA ALA A 72 2.34 8.70 5.31
C ALA A 72 0.92 8.09 5.23
N MET A 73 0.22 8.00 6.37
CA MET A 73 -1.18 7.59 6.45
C MET A 73 -2.13 8.54 5.68
N ASP A 74 -1.91 9.86 5.74
CA ASP A 74 -2.70 10.83 4.96
C ASP A 74 -2.49 10.62 3.46
N ALA A 75 -1.24 10.35 3.06
CA ALA A 75 -0.90 10.02 1.68
C ALA A 75 -1.61 8.74 1.21
N ALA A 76 -1.65 7.70 2.05
CA ALA A 76 -2.33 6.45 1.75
C ALA A 76 -3.86 6.64 1.61
N ALA A 77 -4.47 7.41 2.52
CA ALA A 77 -5.90 7.75 2.45
C ALA A 77 -6.22 8.51 1.14
N LYS A 78 -5.38 9.48 0.77
CA LYS A 78 -5.51 10.20 -0.52
C LYS A 78 -5.28 9.30 -1.73
N ALA A 79 -4.35 8.35 -1.65
CA ALA A 79 -4.05 7.43 -2.73
C ALA A 79 -5.20 6.44 -3.02
N MET A 80 -5.92 6.00 -1.99
CA MET A 80 -6.99 5.00 -2.09
C MET A 80 -8.38 5.57 -2.42
N GLY A 81 -8.57 6.89 -2.46
CA GLY A 81 -9.84 7.50 -2.90
C GLY A 81 -10.41 8.60 -2.00
N GLY A 82 -9.54 9.40 -1.37
CA GLY A 82 -9.96 10.62 -0.66
C GLY A 82 -10.13 11.84 -1.55
#